data_AF-B6IX43-F1
#
_entry.id   AF-B6IX43-F1
#
_cell.length_a   1.000
_cell.length_b   1.000
_cell.length_c   1.000
_cell.angle_alpha   90.00
_cell.angle_beta   90.00
_cell.angle_gamma   90.00
#
_symmetry.space_group_name_H-M   'P 1'
#
loop_
_entity.id
_entity.type
_entity.pdbx_description
1 polymer ?
#
loop_
_entity_poly.entity_id
_entity_poly.type
_entity_poly.pdbx_seq_one_letter_code
_entity_poly.pdbx_strand_id
1 'polypeptide(L)'
;MTDDPDMTGDRTPPSLEEIEARLRRARRNAGIVTSSPDPGAEVDTRGGLGFGFRIGVELLAAMVVGVGGGLMIDRWLETAPWGLVVMFFLGAGAGVMNVFRAVTGAGYAVGFRHSAEAEGSEESRQDEGRGHRG
;
A
#
# COMPACT_ATOMS: atom_id res chain seq x y z
N MET A 1 56.32 0.79 28.74
CA MET A 1 56.32 -0.46 27.96
C MET A 1 54.99 -1.13 28.30
N THR A 2 53.89 -0.63 27.72
CA THR A 2 53.17 -1.19 26.54
C THR A 2 52.46 -2.49 26.95
N ASP A 3 51.13 -2.59 26.97
CA ASP A 3 50.21 -2.28 25.88
C ASP A 3 48.81 -1.88 26.39
N ASP A 4 48.29 -0.75 25.90
CA ASP A 4 46.85 -0.50 25.79
C ASP A 4 46.34 -1.27 24.56
N PRO A 5 45.40 -2.23 24.68
CA PRO A 5 44.75 -2.77 23.50
C PRO A 5 43.85 -1.69 22.91
N ASP A 6 44.33 -1.17 21.79
CA ASP A 6 43.61 -0.39 20.81
C ASP A 6 42.22 -0.97 20.53
N MET A 7 41.21 -0.41 21.18
CA MET A 7 39.78 -0.64 20.91
C MET A 7 39.29 0.39 19.89
N THR A 8 40.06 0.63 18.83
CA THR A 8 39.51 1.16 17.58
C THR A 8 38.83 0.01 16.84
N GLY A 9 37.75 -0.47 17.45
CA GLY A 9 36.74 -1.26 16.78
C GLY A 9 36.24 -0.47 15.59
N ASP A 10 36.77 -0.86 14.44
CA ASP A 10 36.34 -0.58 13.08
C ASP A 10 34.88 -0.13 13.02
N ARG A 11 34.66 1.18 13.06
CA ARG A 11 33.36 1.78 12.74
C ARG A 11 33.24 1.79 11.24
N THR A 12 33.14 0.61 10.62
CA THR A 12 32.65 0.52 9.25
C THR A 12 31.24 1.13 9.28
N PRO A 13 31.01 2.31 8.67
CA PRO A 13 29.68 2.87 8.61
C PRO A 13 28.79 1.83 7.92
N PRO A 14 27.55 1.60 8.40
CA PRO A 14 26.65 0.62 7.78
C PRO A 14 26.63 0.87 6.28
N SER A 15 26.87 -0.19 5.50
CA SER A 15 27.03 -0.04 4.06
C SER A 15 25.77 0.61 3.49
N LEU A 16 25.93 1.43 2.45
CA LEU A 16 24.79 2.08 1.81
C LEU A 16 23.74 1.06 1.35
N GLU A 17 24.18 -0.16 1.04
CA GLU A 17 23.34 -1.31 0.72
C GLU A 17 22.48 -1.76 1.91
N GLU A 18 23.01 -1.76 3.13
CA GLU A 18 22.24 -2.08 4.34
C GLU A 18 21.23 -0.98 4.68
N ILE A 19 21.62 0.28 4.51
CA ILE A 19 20.72 1.44 4.67
C ILE A 19 19.62 1.40 3.61
N GLU A 20 19.97 1.11 2.36
CA GLU A 20 19.01 0.99 1.26
C GLU A 20 18.10 -0.23 1.48
N ALA A 21 18.64 -1.35 1.97
CA ALA A 21 17.85 -2.52 2.34
C ALA A 21 16.88 -2.20 3.48
N ARG A 22 17.32 -1.47 4.51
CA ARG A 22 16.47 -1.00 5.62
C ARG A 22 15.43 0.01 5.14
N LEU A 23 15.81 0.96 4.29
CA LEU A 23 14.91 1.97 3.72
C LEU A 23 13.86 1.32 2.82
N ARG A 24 14.27 0.36 1.99
CA ARG A 24 13.38 -0.40 1.11
C ARG A 24 12.44 -1.35 1.87
N ARG A 25 12.87 -1.86 3.03
CA ARG A 25 12.02 -2.64 3.96
C ARG A 25 11.04 -1.73 4.69
N ALA A 26 11.50 -0.59 5.21
CA ALA A 26 10.66 0.41 5.85
C ALA A 26 9.62 0.98 4.87
N ARG A 27 10.01 1.28 3.63
CA ARG A 27 9.11 1.82 2.59
C ARG A 27 8.06 0.82 2.12
N ARG A 28 8.40 -0.48 2.07
CA ARG A 28 7.45 -1.56 1.79
C ARG A 28 6.45 -1.74 2.92
N ASN A 29 6.91 -1.71 4.17
CA ASN A 29 6.03 -1.83 5.33
C ASN A 29 5.14 -0.59 5.51
N ALA A 30 5.63 0.59 5.10
CA ALA A 30 4.88 1.84 5.16
C ALA A 30 3.87 2.02 4.00
N GLY A 31 3.81 1.10 3.02
CA GLY A 31 2.85 1.18 1.91
C GLY A 31 2.97 2.44 1.03
N ILE A 32 4.12 3.12 1.05
CA ILE A 32 4.35 4.37 0.33
C ILE A 32 4.63 4.06 -1.14
N VAL A 33 3.56 3.88 -1.92
CA VAL A 33 3.57 4.18 -3.35
C VAL A 33 3.37 5.68 -3.48
N THR A 34 4.43 6.36 -3.88
CA THR A 34 4.52 7.80 -4.13
C THR A 34 3.41 8.30 -5.06
N SER A 35 2.47 9.05 -4.49
CA SER A 35 1.77 10.21 -5.08
C SER A 35 1.13 10.96 -3.91
N SER A 36 1.90 11.84 -3.27
CA SER A 36 1.42 12.71 -2.18
C SER A 36 0.40 13.72 -2.71
N PRO A 37 -0.58 14.14 -1.89
CA PRO A 37 -0.32 15.21 -0.91
C PRO A 37 -0.36 14.75 0.56
N ASP A 38 0.56 15.33 1.36
CA ASP A 38 1.05 14.95 2.70
C ASP A 38 0.18 15.56 3.84
N PRO A 39 0.62 15.71 5.11
CA PRO A 39 1.18 14.81 6.13
C PRO A 39 0.35 14.91 7.44
N GLY A 40 -0.04 13.82 8.10
CA GLY A 40 -0.41 13.94 9.53
C GLY A 40 -1.48 13.01 10.12
N ALA A 41 -2.09 12.12 9.35
CA ALA A 41 -3.00 11.13 9.93
C ALA A 41 -2.29 9.79 10.13
N GLU A 42 -1.35 9.75 11.07
CA GLU A 42 -1.00 8.49 11.72
C GLU A 42 -2.18 8.13 12.63
N VAL A 43 -3.16 7.43 12.08
CA VAL A 43 -4.13 6.68 12.89
C VAL A 43 -3.92 5.21 12.56
N ASP A 44 -2.85 4.68 13.13
CA ASP A 44 -2.63 3.25 13.17
C ASP A 44 -3.49 2.66 14.28
N THR A 45 -4.61 2.03 13.91
CA THR A 45 -5.02 0.81 14.63
C THR A 45 -5.91 -0.08 13.75
N ARG A 46 -5.29 -1.14 13.24
CA ARG A 46 -5.89 -2.40 12.73
C ARG A 46 -6.48 -2.36 11.31
N GLY A 47 -5.60 -2.33 10.32
CA GLY A 47 -5.71 -3.04 9.02
C GLY A 47 -6.78 -2.63 8.01
N GLY A 48 -8.02 -2.33 8.43
CA GLY A 48 -9.14 -1.96 7.57
C GLY A 48 -9.47 -0.46 7.56
N LEU A 49 -9.28 0.22 8.71
CA LEU A 49 -9.66 1.63 8.86
C LEU A 49 -8.77 2.57 8.03
N GLY A 50 -7.45 2.36 8.07
CA GLY A 50 -6.49 3.15 7.29
C GLY A 50 -6.65 2.95 5.78
N PHE A 51 -7.01 1.73 5.35
CA PHE A 51 -7.32 1.45 3.96
C PHE A 51 -8.58 2.19 3.51
N GLY A 52 -9.67 2.10 4.28
CA GLY A 52 -10.90 2.84 3.99
C GLY A 52 -10.72 4.35 3.93
N PHE A 53 -9.94 4.92 4.86
CA PHE A 53 -9.62 6.35 4.86
C PHE A 53 -8.86 6.77 3.60
N ARG A 54 -7.83 6.01 3.21
CA ARG A 54 -7.08 6.25 1.97
C ARG A 54 -8.01 6.23 0.75
N ILE A 55 -8.86 5.22 0.62
CA ILE A 55 -9.84 5.13 -0.46
C ILE A 55 -10.77 6.36 -0.47
N GLY A 56 -11.22 6.80 0.70
CA GLY A 56 -12.02 8.01 0.85
C GLY A 56 -11.30 9.28 0.39
N VAL A 57 -10.03 9.45 0.78
CA VAL A 57 -9.20 10.59 0.36
C VAL A 57 -8.93 10.56 -1.14
N GLU A 58 -8.70 9.39 -1.74
CA GLU A 58 -8.51 9.24 -3.19
C GLU A 58 -9.77 9.67 -3.97
N LEU A 59 -10.96 9.30 -3.50
CA LEU A 59 -12.23 9.73 -4.09
C LEU A 59 -12.46 11.23 -3.94
N LEU A 60 -12.21 11.78 -2.76
CA LEU A 60 -12.38 13.21 -2.49
C LEU A 60 -11.42 14.04 -3.34
N ALA A 61 -10.15 13.63 -3.44
CA ALA A 61 -9.15 14.30 -4.26
C ALA A 61 -9.56 14.33 -5.74
N ALA A 62 -10.02 13.21 -6.29
CA ALA A 62 -10.50 13.15 -7.67
C ALA A 62 -11.72 14.06 -7.91
N MET A 63 -12.64 14.13 -6.94
CA MET A 63 -13.78 15.05 -6.99
C MET A 63 -13.34 16.51 -6.99
N VAL A 64 -12.43 16.90 -6.09
CA VAL A 64 -11.91 18.27 -6.01
C VAL A 64 -11.22 18.67 -7.32
N VAL A 65 -10.43 17.78 -7.91
CA VAL A 65 -9.78 18.01 -9.21
C VAL A 65 -10.81 18.16 -10.33
N GLY A 66 -11.81 17.28 -10.40
CA GLY A 66 -12.86 17.34 -11.43
C GLY A 66 -13.71 18.62 -11.32
N VAL A 67 -14.18 18.95 -10.12
CA VAL A 67 -14.96 20.17 -9.87
C VAL A 67 -14.11 21.42 -10.10
N GLY A 68 -12.88 21.46 -9.60
CA GLY A 68 -11.98 22.60 -9.78
C GLY A 68 -11.62 22.83 -11.26
N GLY A 69 -11.29 21.77 -11.99
CA GLY A 69 -11.04 21.83 -13.43
C GLY A 69 -12.29 22.23 -14.23
N GLY A 70 -13.43 21.65 -13.91
CA GLY A 70 -14.71 21.97 -14.54
C GLY A 70 -15.11 23.45 -14.37
N LEU A 71 -14.98 23.98 -13.14
CA LEU A 71 -15.23 25.40 -12.86
C LEU A 71 -14.25 26.33 -13.59
N MET A 72 -12.98 25.92 -13.73
CA MET A 72 -12.00 26.70 -14.48
C MET A 72 -12.38 26.78 -15.97
N ILE A 73 -12.78 25.65 -16.55
CA ILE A 73 -13.23 25.56 -17.95
C ILE A 73 -14.49 26.41 -18.16
N ASP A 74 -15.51 26.25 -17.31
CA ASP A 74 -16.76 27.01 -17.43
C ASP A 74 -16.54 28.53 -17.33
N ARG A 75 -15.59 28.96 -16.49
CA ARG A 75 -15.22 30.39 -16.37
C ARG A 75 -14.45 30.92 -17.56
N TRP A 76 -13.64 30.10 -18.21
CA TRP A 76 -12.87 30.51 -19.39
C TRP A 76 -13.73 30.61 -20.65
N LEU A 77 -14.72 29.73 -20.78
CA LEU A 77 -15.59 29.66 -21.95
C LEU A 77 -16.90 30.44 -21.79
N GLU A 78 -17.14 31.08 -20.63
CA GLU A 78 -18.42 31.69 -20.24
C GLU A 78 -19.62 30.76 -20.48
N THR A 79 -19.38 29.45 -20.45
CA THR A 79 -20.40 28.45 -20.71
C THR A 79 -21.28 28.26 -19.48
N ALA A 80 -22.55 27.92 -19.71
CA ALA A 80 -23.39 27.24 -18.71
C ALA A 80 -22.62 26.01 -18.14
N PRO A 81 -22.95 25.45 -16.96
CA PRO A 81 -22.08 24.56 -16.17
C PRO A 81 -21.87 23.14 -16.75
N TRP A 82 -21.79 23.04 -18.07
CA TRP A 82 -21.55 21.85 -18.86
C TRP A 82 -20.13 21.31 -18.65
N GLY A 83 -19.11 22.18 -18.56
CA GLY A 83 -17.73 21.79 -18.27
C GLY A 83 -17.63 21.15 -16.89
N LEU A 84 -18.28 21.72 -15.88
CA LEU A 84 -18.43 21.13 -14.55
C LEU A 84 -19.13 19.78 -14.61
N VAL A 85 -20.26 19.66 -15.30
CA VAL A 85 -20.99 18.38 -15.40
C VAL A 85 -20.11 17.28 -15.99
N VAL A 86 -19.45 17.55 -17.12
CA VAL A 86 -18.57 16.57 -17.78
C VAL A 86 -17.37 16.22 -16.89
N MET A 87 -16.68 17.22 -16.33
CA MET A 87 -15.51 16.98 -15.47
C MET A 87 -15.87 16.34 -14.14
N PHE A 88 -17.07 16.55 -13.61
CA PHE A 88 -17.57 15.87 -12.42
C PHE A 88 -17.67 14.37 -12.66
N PHE A 89 -18.33 13.94 -13.75
CA PHE A 89 -18.41 12.51 -14.09
C PHE A 89 -17.04 11.91 -14.41
N LEU A 90 -16.16 12.67 -15.07
CA LEU A 90 -14.81 12.22 -15.34
C LEU A 90 -13.99 12.05 -14.05
N GLY A 91 -14.06 13.02 -13.12
CA GLY A 91 -13.41 12.95 -11.82
C GLY A 91 -13.95 11.82 -10.95
N ALA A 92 -15.27 11.65 -10.89
CA ALA A 92 -15.91 10.54 -10.18
C ALA A 92 -15.51 9.19 -10.77
N GLY A 93 -15.55 9.04 -12.10
CA GLY A 93 -15.12 7.84 -12.80
C GLY A 93 -13.65 7.51 -12.58
N ALA A 94 -12.77 8.52 -12.65
CA ALA A 94 -11.34 8.37 -12.39
C ALA A 94 -11.06 7.96 -10.94
N GLY A 95 -11.76 8.56 -9.96
CA GLY A 95 -11.67 8.21 -8.55
C GLY A 95 -12.09 6.75 -8.32
N VAL A 96 -13.26 6.36 -8.81
CA VAL A 96 -13.77 4.98 -8.72
C VAL A 96 -12.81 3.99 -9.38
N MET A 97 -12.25 4.33 -10.55
CA MET A 97 -11.25 3.49 -11.23
C MET A 97 -9.97 3.33 -10.41
N ASN A 98 -9.50 4.39 -9.75
CA ASN A 98 -8.32 4.31 -8.89
C ASN A 98 -8.56 3.40 -7.67
N VAL A 99 -9.74 3.51 -7.05
CA VAL A 99 -10.17 2.66 -5.94
C VAL A 99 -10.28 1.20 -6.38
N PHE A 100 -10.92 0.93 -7.51
CA PHE A 100 -10.99 -0.43 -8.05
C PHE A 100 -9.61 -1.02 -8.25
N ARG A 101 -8.65 -0.25 -8.79
CA ARG A 101 -7.27 -0.70 -8.93
C ARG A 101 -6.61 -1.00 -7.57
N ALA A 102 -6.83 -0.16 -6.56
CA ALA A 102 -6.29 -0.37 -5.22
C ALA A 102 -6.86 -1.64 -4.55
N VAL A 103 -8.16 -1.89 -4.69
CA VAL A 103 -8.84 -3.07 -4.12
C VAL A 103 -8.46 -4.34 -4.89
N THR A 104 -8.44 -4.28 -6.23
CA THR A 104 -8.09 -5.40 -7.11
C THR A 104 -6.64 -5.83 -6.92
N GLY A 105 -5.70 -4.89 -6.87
CA GLY A 105 -4.27 -5.19 -6.63
C GLY A 105 -4.00 -5.84 -5.26
N ALA A 106 -4.83 -5.55 -4.25
CA ALA A 106 -4.73 -6.17 -2.93
C ALA A 106 -5.48 -7.52 -2.84
N GLY A 107 -6.64 -7.64 -3.50
CA GLY A 107 -7.54 -8.80 -3.41
C GLY A 107 -7.05 -10.05 -4.11
N TYR A 108 -6.37 -9.93 -5.27
CA TYR A 108 -5.83 -11.11 -5.96
C TYR A 108 -4.61 -11.73 -5.26
N ALA A 109 -3.86 -10.95 -4.46
CA ALA A 109 -2.68 -11.46 -3.74
C ALA A 109 -3.02 -12.27 -2.47
N VAL A 110 -4.22 -12.09 -1.91
CA VAL A 110 -4.64 -12.71 -0.64
C VAL A 110 -5.38 -14.04 -0.85
N GLY A 111 -5.93 -14.29 -2.05
CA GLY A 111 -6.71 -15.50 -2.36
C GLY A 111 -5.93 -16.80 -2.55
N PHE A 112 -4.59 -16.77 -2.63
CA PHE A 112 -3.76 -17.96 -2.91
C PHE A 112 -3.10 -18.60 -1.67
N ARG A 113 -3.35 -18.11 -0.45
CA ARG A 113 -2.62 -18.56 0.75
C ARG A 113 -3.43 -19.40 1.75
N HIS A 114 -4.55 -19.99 1.36
CA HIS A 114 -5.32 -20.87 2.25
C HIS A 114 -5.62 -22.27 1.71
N SER A 115 -4.95 -22.68 0.62
CA SER A 115 -5.08 -24.04 0.08
C SER A 115 -3.79 -24.87 0.24
N ALA A 116 -2.63 -24.23 0.38
CA ALA A 116 -1.34 -24.93 0.50
C ALA A 116 -1.05 -25.48 1.91
N GLU A 117 -1.66 -24.92 2.97
CA GLU A 117 -1.48 -25.39 4.36
C GLU A 117 -2.51 -26.45 4.78
N ALA A 118 -3.62 -26.57 4.05
CA ALA A 118 -4.63 -27.60 4.33
C ALA A 118 -4.16 -29.00 3.87
N GLU A 119 -3.44 -29.09 2.74
CA GLU A 119 -2.99 -30.37 2.17
C GLU A 119 -1.81 -30.99 2.92
N GLY A 120 -0.94 -30.20 3.55
CA GLY A 120 0.24 -30.70 4.29
C GLY A 120 -0.06 -31.30 5.67
N SER A 121 -1.28 -31.12 6.19
CA SER A 121 -1.66 -31.59 7.54
C SER A 121 -2.47 -32.90 7.55
N GLU A 122 -2.96 -33.33 6.38
CA GLU A 122 -3.70 -34.59 6.21
C GLU A 122 -2.78 -35.78 5.90
N GLU A 123 -1.66 -35.53 5.20
CA GLU A 123 -0.66 -36.56 4.87
C GLU A 123 0.14 -37.01 6.10
N SER A 124 0.46 -36.10 7.04
CA SER A 124 1.19 -36.44 8.27
C SER A 124 0.35 -37.24 9.27
N ARG A 125 -0.98 -37.13 9.23
CA ARG A 125 -1.88 -37.92 10.10
C ARG A 125 -2.18 -39.31 9.55
N GLN A 126 -2.01 -39.54 8.25
CA GLN A 126 -2.24 -40.84 7.63
C GLN A 126 -1.02 -41.78 7.74
N ASP A 127 0.19 -41.23 7.86
CA ASP A 127 1.41 -42.03 8.04
C ASP A 127 1.60 -42.53 9.49
N GLU A 128 1.14 -41.78 10.49
CA GLU A 128 1.15 -42.22 11.90
C GLU A 128 0.16 -43.36 12.21
N GLY A 129 -0.84 -43.60 11.36
CA GLY A 129 -1.86 -44.63 11.55
C GLY A 129 -1.51 -46.01 10.97
N ARG A 130 -0.49 -46.12 10.12
CA ARG A 130 -0.21 -47.34 9.34
C ARG A 130 0.93 -48.20 9.89
N GLY A 131 1.66 -47.72 10.90
CA GLY A 131 2.84 -48.38 11.49
C GLY A 131 2.58 -49.38 12.63
N HIS A 132 1.33 -49.74 12.95
CA HIS A 132 1.05 -50.57 14.15
C HIS A 132 0.10 -51.76 13.92
N ARG A 133 0.19 -52.41 12.76
CA ARG A 133 -0.35 -53.76 12.54
C ARG A 133 0.61 -54.57 11.68
N GLY A 134 1.57 -55.21 12.33
CA GLY A 134 2.47 -56.23 11.79
C GLY A 134 2.77 -57.23 12.88
#